data_AF-A0A968DYV1-F1
#
_entry.id   AF-A0A968DYV1-F1
#
_cell.length_a   1.000
_cell.length_b   1.000
_cell.length_c   1.000
_cell.angle_alpha   90.00
_cell.angle_beta   90.00
_cell.angle_gamma   90.00
#
_symmetry.space_group_name_H-M   'P 1'
#
loop_
_entity.id
_entity.type
_entity.pdbx_description
1 polymer ?
#
loop_
_entity_poly.entity_id
_entity_poly.type
_entity_poly.pdbx_seq_one_letter_code
_entity_poly.pdbx_strand_id
1 'polypeptide(L)'
;LEGLSLLEGADVFASVIPEVRSNLVMSLVRPQGPEDVVGVPGRITSVLGKPRAAGRPALGGSRYTARIVLAVQREIPNLRAALEIKYR
;
A
#
# COMPACT_ATOMS: atom_id res chain seq x y z
N LEU A 1 -3.61 4.27 9.52
CA LEU A 1 -2.31 4.81 10.00
C LEU A 1 -1.49 3.72 10.68
N GLU A 2 -2.08 2.96 11.60
CA GLU A 2 -1.43 1.85 12.31
C GLU A 2 -0.63 0.88 11.42
N GLY A 3 -1.23 0.37 10.33
CA GLY A 3 -0.54 -0.54 9.41
C GLY A 3 0.74 0.05 8.79
N LEU A 4 0.76 1.36 8.49
CA LEU A 4 1.97 2.01 7.98
C LEU A 4 3.03 2.14 9.08
N SER A 5 2.62 2.53 10.29
CA SER A 5 3.52 2.62 11.44
C SER A 5 4.17 1.28 11.78
N LEU A 6 3.44 0.17 11.65
CA LEU A 6 3.99 -1.18 11.80
C LEU A 6 5.06 -1.48 10.75
N LEU A 7 4.84 -1.10 9.48
CA LEU A 7 5.83 -1.28 8.41
C LEU A 7 7.07 -0.41 8.62
N GLU A 8 6.90 0.87 8.99
CA GLU A 8 8.04 1.79 9.23
C GLU A 8 8.87 1.42 10.47
N GLY A 9 8.28 0.70 11.43
CA GLY A 9 8.96 0.14 12.60
C GLY A 9 9.63 -1.22 12.37
N ALA A 10 9.38 -1.87 11.23
CA ALA A 10 9.92 -3.18 10.91
C ALA A 10 11.09 -3.07 9.91
N ASP A 11 12.32 -2.92 10.40
CA ASP A 11 13.51 -2.80 9.54
C ASP A 11 13.64 -3.97 8.54
N VAL A 12 13.19 -5.18 8.92
CA VAL A 12 13.15 -6.35 8.03
C VAL A 12 12.33 -6.12 6.74
N PHE A 13 11.31 -5.26 6.79
CA PHE A 13 10.48 -4.94 5.63
C PHE A 13 11.29 -4.26 4.51
N ALA A 14 12.36 -3.54 4.85
CA ALA A 14 13.24 -2.92 3.84
C ALA A 14 13.85 -3.95 2.87
N SER A 15 14.03 -5.20 3.30
CA SER A 15 14.58 -6.29 2.48
C SER A 15 13.60 -6.87 1.45
N VAL A 16 12.32 -6.52 1.56
CA VAL A 16 11.23 -6.96 0.67
C VAL A 16 10.57 -5.80 -0.07
N ILE A 17 11.15 -4.60 -0.03
CA ILE A 17 10.71 -3.49 -0.88
C ILE A 17 11.23 -3.71 -2.31
N PRO A 18 10.37 -3.71 -3.35
CA PRO A 18 10.81 -3.85 -4.74
C PRO A 18 11.46 -2.56 -5.27
N GLU A 19 12.14 -2.64 -6.41
CA GLU A 19 12.79 -1.51 -7.07
C GLU A 19 11.80 -0.38 -7.43
N VAL A 20 10.54 -0.76 -7.70
CA VAL A 20 9.42 0.17 -7.95
C VAL A 20 8.78 0.73 -6.68
N ARG A 21 9.35 0.43 -5.49
CA ARG A 21 8.85 0.78 -4.16
C ARG A 21 7.55 0.05 -3.80
N SER A 22 7.26 -0.06 -2.50
CA SER A 22 6.06 -0.72 -1.99
C SER A 22 4.91 0.26 -1.78
N ASN A 23 3.68 -0.22 -1.84
CA ASN A 23 2.53 0.52 -1.33
C ASN A 23 1.66 -0.38 -0.44
N LEU A 24 1.11 0.22 0.61
CA LEU A 24 0.08 -0.36 1.46
C LEU A 24 -1.22 0.38 1.16
N VAL A 25 -2.23 -0.34 0.68
CA VAL A 25 -3.53 0.25 0.34
C VAL A 25 -4.67 -0.41 1.07
N MET A 26 -5.75 0.35 1.26
CA MET A 26 -7.02 -0.15 1.77
C MET A 26 -8.19 0.58 1.11
N SER A 27 -9.11 -0.14 0.48
CA SER A 27 -10.35 0.42 -0.09
C SER A 27 -11.36 0.73 1.01
N LEU A 28 -12.27 1.68 0.78
CA LEU A 28 -13.48 1.88 1.59
C LEU A 28 -14.43 0.66 1.47
N VAL A 29 -15.47 0.58 2.31
CA VAL A 29 -16.40 -0.59 2.34
C VAL A 29 -17.11 -0.75 1.00
N ARG A 30 -17.44 0.36 0.34
CA ARG A 30 -18.17 0.41 -0.94
C ARG A 30 -17.47 1.42 -1.85
N PRO A 31 -16.30 1.09 -2.39
CA PRO A 31 -15.53 2.01 -3.20
C PRO A 31 -16.18 2.18 -4.58
N GLN A 32 -16.27 3.41 -5.06
CA GLN A 32 -16.77 3.73 -6.41
C GLN A 32 -15.64 3.75 -7.44
N GLY A 33 -14.40 3.93 -6.99
CA GLY A 33 -13.23 3.95 -7.86
C GLY A 33 -11.91 4.05 -7.08
N PRO A 34 -10.77 4.22 -7.78
CA PRO A 34 -9.45 4.30 -7.18
C PRO A 34 -9.28 5.44 -6.15
N GLU A 35 -10.05 6.51 -6.28
CA GLU A 35 -10.13 7.63 -5.34
C GLU A 35 -10.65 7.19 -3.96
N ASP A 36 -11.47 6.15 -3.88
CA ASP A 36 -11.97 5.56 -2.63
C ASP A 36 -11.01 4.54 -2.00
N VAL A 37 -9.74 4.56 -2.43
CA VAL A 37 -8.69 3.71 -1.87
C VAL A 37 -7.65 4.58 -1.20
N VAL A 38 -7.44 4.34 0.09
CA VAL A 38 -6.35 4.95 0.85
C VAL A 38 -5.04 4.27 0.46
N GLY A 39 -4.03 5.05 0.11
CA GLY A 39 -2.68 4.56 -0.16
C GLY A 39 -1.62 5.58 0.21
N VAL A 40 -0.34 5.20 0.13
CA VAL A 40 0.78 6.09 0.43
C VAL A 40 1.20 6.85 -0.84
N PRO A 41 0.96 8.18 -0.94
CA PRO A 41 1.46 8.97 -2.05
C PRO A 41 2.98 8.97 -2.04
N GLY A 42 3.61 8.80 -3.21
CA GLY A 42 5.06 8.67 -3.34
C GLY A 42 5.63 7.30 -2.88
N ARG A 43 4.79 6.40 -2.34
CA ARG A 43 5.11 5.02 -1.94
C ARG A 43 6.01 4.92 -0.70
N ILE A 44 6.33 3.67 -0.33
CA ILE A 44 7.23 3.30 0.76
C ILE A 44 8.54 2.80 0.14
N THR A 45 9.67 3.40 0.52
CA THR A 45 11.01 3.04 0.03
C THR A 45 11.92 2.64 1.18
N SER A 46 13.07 2.02 0.85
CA SER A 46 14.16 1.81 1.81
C SER A 46 15.05 3.05 1.85
N VAL A 47 15.34 3.55 3.05
CA VAL A 47 16.31 4.62 3.33
C VAL A 47 17.23 4.12 4.44
N LEU A 48 18.51 3.93 4.13
CA LEU A 48 19.51 3.41 5.08
C LEU A 48 19.07 2.09 5.74
N GLY A 49 18.46 1.19 4.96
CA GLY A 49 17.97 -0.10 5.44
C GLY A 49 16.67 -0.04 6.25
N LYS A 50 15.98 1.12 6.27
CA LYS A 50 14.72 1.30 7.00
C LYS A 50 13.58 1.68 6.06
N PRO A 51 12.37 1.14 6.24
CA PRO A 51 11.22 1.55 5.46
C PRO A 51 10.81 2.98 5.79
N ARG A 52 10.53 3.78 4.77
CA ARG A 52 10.07 5.17 4.90
C ARG A 52 8.96 5.46 3.91
N ALA A 53 7.84 5.96 4.41
CA ALA A 53 6.77 6.51 3.59
C ALA A 53 7.19 7.89 3.05
N ALA A 54 6.97 8.11 1.76
CA ALA A 54 7.21 9.42 1.15
C ALA A 54 6.17 10.48 1.58
N GLY A 55 5.01 10.05 2.06
CA GLY A 55 3.93 10.93 2.50
C GLY A 55 2.92 10.23 3.40
N ARG A 56 1.98 11.01 3.95
CA ARG A 56 0.90 10.45 4.77
C ARG A 56 -0.12 9.71 3.89
N PRO A 57 -0.69 8.58 4.36
CA PRO A 57 -1.75 7.91 3.63
C PRO A 57 -2.92 8.84 3.32
N ALA A 58 -3.42 8.77 2.09
CA ALA A 58 -4.52 9.59 1.60
C ALA A 58 -5.40 8.80 0.62
N LEU A 59 -6.67 9.20 0.51
CA LEU A 59 -7.56 8.74 -0.54
C LEU A 59 -6.97 9.06 -1.91
N GLY A 60 -7.04 8.11 -2.84
CA GLY A 60 -6.40 8.21 -4.16
C GLY A 60 -4.86 8.16 -4.12
N GLY A 61 -4.24 7.87 -2.97
CA GLY A 61 -2.79 7.89 -2.79
C GLY A 61 -2.01 6.84 -3.59
N SER A 62 -2.68 5.87 -4.21
CA SER A 62 -2.05 4.90 -5.12
C SER A 62 -3.00 4.40 -6.21
N ARG A 63 -2.91 4.97 -7.41
CA ARG A 63 -3.80 4.60 -8.53
C ARG A 63 -3.59 3.17 -9.04
N TYR A 64 -2.34 2.70 -9.12
CA TYR A 64 -2.05 1.36 -9.64
C TYR A 64 -2.51 0.26 -8.69
N THR A 65 -2.07 0.30 -7.43
CA THR A 65 -2.44 -0.68 -6.40
C THR A 65 -3.93 -0.65 -6.10
N ALA A 66 -4.57 0.52 -6.15
CA ALA A 66 -6.01 0.64 -6.00
C ALA A 66 -6.78 -0.19 -7.03
N ARG A 67 -6.35 -0.20 -8.30
CA ARG A 67 -6.99 -1.01 -9.34
C ARG A 67 -6.87 -2.51 -9.05
N ILE A 68 -5.75 -2.94 -8.46
CA ILE A 68 -5.53 -4.34 -8.08
C ILE A 68 -6.49 -4.73 -6.95
N VAL A 69 -6.51 -3.98 -5.84
CA VAL A 69 -7.36 -4.33 -4.70
C VAL A 69 -8.85 -4.28 -5.07
N LEU A 70 -9.27 -3.31 -5.91
CA LEU A 70 -10.64 -3.23 -6.40
C LEU A 70 -11.00 -4.39 -7.35
N ALA A 71 -10.06 -4.85 -8.17
CA ALA A 71 -10.29 -6.02 -9.03
C ALA A 71 -10.46 -7.29 -8.19
N VAL A 72 -9.61 -7.49 -7.17
CA VAL A 72 -9.73 -8.62 -6.24
C VAL A 72 -11.03 -8.55 -5.44
N GLN A 73 -11.42 -7.36 -5.00
CA GLN A 73 -12.65 -7.16 -4.22
C GLN A 73 -13.93 -7.52 -4.99
N ARG A 74 -13.92 -7.53 -6.34
CA ARG A 74 -15.06 -7.99 -7.14
C ARG A 74 -15.33 -9.48 -6.96
N GLU A 75 -14.27 -10.27 -6.75
CA GLU A 75 -14.35 -11.71 -6.54
C GLU A 75 -14.43 -12.06 -5.05
N ILE A 76 -13.74 -11.28 -4.19
CA ILE A 76 -13.66 -11.49 -2.74
C ILE A 76 -14.00 -10.16 -2.03
N PRO A 77 -15.29 -9.83 -1.80
CA PRO A 77 -15.73 -8.51 -1.33
C PRO A 77 -15.13 -8.04 0.00
N ASN A 78 -14.73 -8.99 0.85
CA ASN A 78 -14.14 -8.71 2.16
C ASN A 78 -12.63 -8.41 2.08
N LEU A 79 -11.95 -8.73 0.97
CA LEU A 79 -10.54 -8.43 0.77
C LEU A 79 -10.41 -6.98 0.29
N ARG A 80 -10.06 -6.11 1.23
CA ARG A 80 -10.02 -4.66 1.03
C ARG A 80 -8.64 -4.04 1.12
N ALA A 81 -7.62 -4.80 1.48
CA ALA A 81 -6.26 -4.30 1.64
C ALA A 81 -5.28 -5.08 0.78
N ALA A 82 -4.23 -4.41 0.33
CA ALA A 82 -3.14 -5.02 -0.42
C ALA A 82 -1.81 -4.36 -0.04
N LEU A 83 -0.74 -5.16 -0.06
CA LEU A 83 0.63 -4.73 0.16
C LEU A 83 1.51 -5.25 -0.99
N GLU A 84 2.22 -4.34 -1.65
CA GLU A 84 3.16 -4.69 -2.71
C GLU A 84 4.52 -5.03 -2.10
N ILE A 85 5.04 -6.23 -2.39
CA ILE A 85 6.37 -6.67 -1.95
C ILE A 85 7.19 -7.20 -3.13
N LYS A 86 8.50 -7.25 -2.96
CA LYS A 86 9.45 -7.82 -3.90
C LYS A 86 9.17 -9.31 -4.10
N TYR A 87 9.02 -9.70 -5.36
CA TYR A 87 9.03 -11.11 -5.76
C TYR A 87 10.45 -11.68 -5.61
N ARG A 88 10.54 -12.95 -5.19
CA ARG A 88 11.78 -13.71 -5.07
C ARG A 88 11.66 -14.99 -5.88
#